data_AF-A0A4Y2Q1C4-F1
#
_entry.id   AF-A0A4Y2Q1C4-F1
#
_cell.length_a   1.000
_cell.length_b   1.000
_cell.length_c   1.000
_cell.angle_alpha   90.00
_cell.angle_beta   90.00
_cell.angle_gamma   90.00
#
_symmetry.space_group_name_H-M   'P 1'
#
loop_
_entity.id
_entity.type
_entity.pdbx_description
1 polymer ?
#
loop_
_entity_poly.entity_id
_entity_poly.type
_entity_poly.pdbx_seq_one_letter_code
_entity_poly.pdbx_strand_id
1 'polypeptide(L)'
;MKENSFGGRTFPSKDEKIVPEYVEACLNVAKKHNLDSINIYEETKKDEDWPRYLLDGVHLSSDGATLIYELLKPILEKKIDPSEMLMPYWRDINSVKPEDASKSVPI
;
A
#
# COMPACT_ATOMS: atom_id res chain seq x y z
N MET A 1 -8.29 -31.23 6.79
CA MET A 1 -7.35 -30.20 7.31
C MET A 1 -7.41 -30.26 8.82
N LYS A 2 -6.26 -30.37 9.51
CA LYS A 2 -6.26 -30.43 10.98
C LYS A 2 -6.38 -29.01 11.52
N GLU A 3 -7.42 -28.76 12.29
CA GLU A 3 -7.60 -27.51 13.03
C GLU A 3 -6.50 -27.41 14.08
N ASN A 4 -5.64 -26.40 13.95
CA ASN A 4 -4.61 -26.12 14.94
C ASN A 4 -5.24 -25.36 16.11
N SER A 5 -5.94 -26.08 17.00
CA SER A 5 -6.51 -25.52 18.22
C SER A 5 -5.55 -25.70 19.40
N PHE A 6 -5.11 -24.59 20.02
CA PHE A 6 -4.51 -24.59 21.35
C PHE A 6 -5.44 -23.80 22.27
N GLY A 7 -6.04 -24.46 23.27
CA GLY A 7 -6.90 -23.82 24.27
C GLY A 7 -8.21 -23.22 23.74
N GLY A 8 -8.83 -23.83 22.72
CA GLY A 8 -10.14 -23.39 22.19
C GLY A 8 -10.11 -22.14 21.30
N ARG A 9 -8.94 -21.53 21.08
CA ARG A 9 -8.75 -20.49 20.07
C ARG A 9 -8.46 -21.13 18.71
N THR A 10 -9.31 -20.84 17.75
CA THR A 10 -9.07 -21.11 16.33
C THR A 10 -8.11 -20.06 15.79
N PHE A 11 -6.95 -20.47 15.32
CA PHE A 11 -6.05 -19.57 14.60
C PHE A 11 -6.41 -19.56 13.11
N PRO A 12 -6.28 -18.42 12.43
CA PRO A 12 -6.43 -18.36 10.98
C PRO A 12 -5.49 -19.38 10.32
N SER A 13 -5.97 -20.05 9.28
CA SER A 13 -5.11 -20.90 8.45
C SER A 13 -3.98 -20.05 7.87
N LYS A 14 -2.74 -20.51 8.03
CA LYS A 14 -1.55 -19.90 7.39
C LYS A 14 -1.24 -20.53 6.02
N ASP A 15 -2.21 -21.24 5.44
CA ASP A 15 -2.04 -21.90 4.15
C ASP A 15 -2.02 -20.86 3.02
N GLU A 16 -0.96 -20.84 2.21
CA GLU A 16 -0.83 -19.96 1.05
C GLU A 16 -2.03 -20.07 0.10
N LYS A 17 -2.68 -21.24 0.06
CA LYS A 17 -3.87 -21.48 -0.78
C LYS A 17 -5.04 -20.56 -0.48
N ILE A 18 -5.10 -19.94 0.70
CA ILE A 18 -6.15 -18.99 1.07
C ILE A 18 -5.90 -17.58 0.50
N VAL A 19 -4.66 -17.27 0.11
CA VAL A 19 -4.29 -15.92 -0.33
C VAL A 19 -5.08 -15.50 -1.59
N PRO A 20 -5.22 -16.35 -2.64
CA PRO A 20 -6.02 -16.00 -3.81
C PRO A 20 -7.49 -15.69 -3.48
N GLU A 21 -8.10 -16.41 -2.53
CA GLU A 21 -9.49 -16.18 -2.12
C GLU A 21 -9.65 -14.78 -1.48
N TYR A 22 -8.71 -14.40 -0.62
CA TYR A 22 -8.70 -13.06 -0.01
C TYR A 22 -8.40 -11.96 -1.02
N VAL A 23 -7.49 -12.20 -1.96
CA VAL A 23 -7.19 -11.27 -3.06
C VAL A 23 -8.46 -11.01 -3.86
N GLU A 24 -9.18 -12.05 -4.27
CA GLU A 24 -10.43 -11.91 -5.02
C GLU A 24 -11.50 -11.14 -4.23
N ALA A 25 -11.67 -11.47 -2.94
CA ALA A 25 -12.60 -10.76 -2.08
C ALA A 25 -12.28 -9.26 -1.99
N CYS A 26 -11.00 -8.88 -1.82
CA CYS A 26 -10.55 -7.49 -1.79
C CYS A 26 -10.81 -6.77 -3.12
N LEU A 27 -10.50 -7.41 -4.25
CA LEU A 27 -10.73 -6.85 -5.59
C LEU A 27 -12.22 -6.61 -5.85
N ASN A 28 -13.09 -7.54 -5.41
CA ASN A 28 -14.54 -7.40 -5.53
C ASN A 28 -15.07 -6.20 -4.73
N VAL A 29 -14.54 -5.97 -3.52
CA VAL A 29 -14.90 -4.79 -2.72
C VAL A 29 -14.42 -3.51 -3.40
N ALA A 30 -13.17 -3.45 -3.86
CA ALA A 30 -12.65 -2.29 -4.57
C ALA A 30 -13.50 -1.95 -5.82
N LYS A 31 -13.84 -2.96 -6.63
CA LYS A 31 -14.72 -2.82 -7.79
C LYS A 31 -16.11 -2.31 -7.40
N LYS A 32 -16.73 -2.87 -6.35
CA LYS A 32 -18.05 -2.43 -5.86
C LYS A 32 -18.07 -0.95 -5.48
N HIS A 33 -16.97 -0.43 -4.95
CA HIS A 33 -16.83 0.95 -4.53
C HIS A 33 -16.12 1.85 -5.56
N ASN A 34 -15.87 1.34 -6.77
CA ASN A 34 -15.19 2.05 -7.84
C ASN A 34 -13.84 2.64 -7.42
N LEU A 35 -13.07 1.86 -6.65
CA LEU A 35 -11.73 2.19 -6.17
C LEU A 35 -10.69 1.53 -7.06
N ASP A 36 -9.59 2.23 -7.31
CA ASP A 36 -8.39 1.62 -7.89
C ASP A 36 -7.80 0.58 -6.93
N SER A 37 -7.34 -0.54 -7.46
CA SER A 37 -6.79 -1.65 -6.68
C SER A 37 -5.63 -2.32 -7.41
N ILE A 38 -4.66 -2.84 -6.66
CA ILE A 38 -3.50 -3.58 -7.19
C ILE A 38 -3.54 -5.01 -6.62
N ASN A 39 -3.36 -6.00 -7.50
CA ASN A 39 -3.20 -7.39 -7.10
C ASN A 39 -1.71 -7.72 -6.88
N ILE A 40 -1.18 -7.37 -5.70
CA ILE A 40 0.26 -7.56 -5.37
C ILE A 40 0.66 -9.04 -5.45
N TYR A 41 -0.25 -9.96 -5.11
CA TYR A 41 0.02 -11.40 -5.15
C TYR A 41 0.31 -11.87 -6.59
N GLU A 42 -0.53 -11.48 -7.55
CA GLU A 42 -0.32 -11.83 -8.96
C GLU A 42 0.92 -11.13 -9.54
N GLU A 43 1.13 -9.85 -9.22
CA GLU A 43 2.30 -9.11 -9.71
C GLU A 43 3.63 -9.70 -9.21
N THR A 44 3.70 -10.11 -7.94
CA THR A 44 4.90 -10.76 -7.39
C THR A 44 5.15 -12.13 -8.03
N LYS A 45 4.11 -12.93 -8.27
CA LYS A 45 4.21 -14.28 -8.85
C LYS A 45 4.60 -14.30 -10.34
N LYS A 46 4.66 -13.15 -11.03
CA LYS A 46 5.22 -13.06 -12.39
C LYS A 46 6.74 -13.24 -12.41
N ASP A 47 7.41 -13.04 -11.28
CA ASP A 47 8.85 -13.30 -11.11
C ASP A 47 9.05 -14.74 -10.60
N GLU A 48 9.91 -15.52 -11.27
CA GLU A 48 10.26 -16.87 -10.81
C GLU A 48 11.02 -16.83 -9.48
N ASP A 49 11.75 -15.74 -9.20
CA ASP A 49 12.46 -15.49 -7.93
C ASP A 49 11.64 -14.59 -6.99
N TRP A 50 10.30 -14.69 -7.03
CA TRP A 50 9.41 -13.94 -6.14
C TRP A 50 9.73 -14.00 -4.64
N PRO A 51 10.34 -15.08 -4.06
CA PRO A 51 10.67 -15.10 -2.65
C PRO A 51 11.61 -13.95 -2.24
N ARG A 52 12.41 -13.40 -3.16
CA ARG A 52 13.27 -12.23 -2.91
C ARG A 52 12.49 -10.98 -2.48
N TYR A 53 11.20 -10.90 -2.80
CA TYR A 53 10.33 -9.80 -2.41
C TYR A 53 9.93 -9.84 -0.92
N LEU A 54 10.25 -10.93 -0.20
CA LEU A 54 9.91 -11.12 1.19
C LEU A 54 11.19 -11.28 2.05
N LEU A 55 11.16 -10.75 3.28
CA LEU A 55 12.27 -10.86 4.25
C LEU A 55 12.21 -12.19 5.02
N ASP A 56 11.04 -12.51 5.55
CA ASP A 56 10.81 -13.64 6.45
C ASP A 56 9.67 -14.55 5.96
N GLY A 57 9.34 -14.45 4.68
CA GLY A 57 8.22 -15.15 4.05
C GLY A 57 6.86 -14.47 4.23
N VAL A 58 6.79 -13.31 4.90
CA VAL A 58 5.56 -12.49 5.00
C VAL A 58 5.82 -11.01 4.81
N HIS A 59 6.80 -10.43 5.50
CA HIS A 59 7.12 -9.01 5.40
C HIS A 59 7.90 -8.71 4.13
N LEU A 60 7.68 -7.53 3.55
CA LEU A 60 8.32 -7.11 2.31
C LEU A 60 9.81 -6.82 2.51
N SER A 61 10.63 -7.24 1.56
CA SER A 61 12.02 -6.80 1.43
C SER A 61 12.10 -5.42 0.78
N SER A 62 13.32 -4.88 0.64
CA SER A 62 13.54 -3.65 -0.13
C SER A 62 13.06 -3.80 -1.58
N ASP A 63 13.31 -4.95 -2.20
CA ASP A 63 12.85 -5.25 -3.56
C ASP A 63 11.32 -5.31 -3.61
N GLY A 64 10.68 -5.96 -2.62
CA GLY A 64 9.22 -6.06 -2.54
C GLY A 64 8.55 -4.70 -2.33
N ALA A 65 9.13 -3.86 -1.48
CA ALA A 65 8.66 -2.48 -1.26
C ALA A 65 8.82 -1.63 -2.54
N THR A 66 9.93 -1.81 -3.27
CA THR A 66 10.16 -1.11 -4.55
C THR A 66 9.13 -1.51 -5.61
N LEU A 67 8.84 -2.81 -5.74
CA LEU A 67 7.80 -3.29 -6.64
C LEU A 67 6.44 -2.63 -6.34
N ILE A 68 6.04 -2.61 -5.06
CA ILE A 68 4.76 -2.01 -4.67
C ILE A 68 4.75 -0.50 -4.95
N TYR A 69 5.86 0.20 -4.70
CA TYR A 69 5.98 1.62 -5.03
C TYR A 69 5.75 1.88 -6.52
N GLU A 70 6.39 1.12 -7.41
CA GLU A 70 6.24 1.27 -8.86
C GLU A 70 4.80 0.96 -9.32
N LEU A 71 4.13 -0.01 -8.70
CA LEU A 71 2.72 -0.32 -9.00
C LEU A 71 1.76 0.78 -8.52
N LEU A 72 2.04 1.40 -7.37
CA LEU A 72 1.20 2.46 -6.78
C LEU A 72 1.37 3.81 -7.48
N LYS A 73 2.60 4.14 -7.88
CA LYS A 73 2.97 5.42 -8.47
C LYS A 73 2.00 5.92 -9.55
N PRO A 74 1.66 5.16 -10.62
CA PRO A 74 0.75 5.65 -11.66
C PRO A 74 -0.70 5.87 -11.19
N ILE A 75 -1.11 5.25 -10.08
CA ILE A 75 -2.43 5.50 -9.46
C ILE A 75 -2.37 6.81 -8.68
N LEU A 76 -1.30 7.01 -7.91
CA LEU A 76 -1.12 8.20 -7.09
C LEU A 76 -0.90 9.46 -7.94
N GLU A 77 -0.11 9.38 -9.01
CA GLU A 77 0.13 10.51 -9.93
C GLU A 77 -1.14 11.03 -10.62
N LYS A 78 -2.19 10.21 -10.72
CA LYS A 78 -3.50 10.63 -11.24
C LYS A 78 -4.39 11.31 -10.20
N LYS A 79 -4.09 11.12 -8.91
CA LYS A 79 -4.92 11.54 -7.78
C LYS A 79 -4.31 12.67 -6.95
N ILE A 80 -2.98 12.76 -6.96
CA ILE A 80 -2.21 13.72 -6.20
C ILE A 80 -1.68 14.75 -7.19
N ASP A 81 -2.02 16.02 -6.98
CA ASP A 81 -1.34 17.11 -7.66
C ASP A 81 0.02 17.34 -6.98
N PRO A 82 1.15 17.03 -7.64
CA PRO A 82 2.47 17.23 -7.06
C PRO A 82 2.82 18.72 -6.87
N SER A 83 2.04 19.64 -7.44
CA SER A 83 2.20 21.08 -7.28
C SER A 83 1.52 21.63 -6.02
N GLU A 84 0.65 20.86 -5.36
CA GLU A 84 -0.01 21.24 -4.12
C GLU A 84 0.88 20.99 -2.89
N MET A 85 1.99 21.71 -2.83
CA MET A 85 2.68 21.88 -1.56
C MET A 85 1.81 22.74 -0.62
N LEU A 86 1.38 22.14 0.51
CA LEU A 86 0.54 22.79 1.54
C LEU A 86 1.21 24.06 2.09
N MET A 87 2.53 24.01 2.23
CA MET A 87 3.37 25.12 2.68
C MET A 87 4.32 25.51 1.55
N PRO A 88 4.68 26.79 1.42
CA PRO A 88 5.71 27.21 0.47
C PRO A 88 7.06 26.60 0.80
N TYR A 89 7.97 26.62 -0.17
CA TYR A 89 9.34 26.18 0.04
C TYR A 89 10.01 27.02 1.12
N TRP A 90 10.83 26.40 1.99
CA TRP A 90 11.34 27.05 3.20
C TRP A 90 12.15 28.34 2.92
N ARG A 91 12.76 28.46 1.74
CA ARG A 91 13.50 29.66 1.32
C ARG A 91 12.59 30.84 1.01
N ASP A 92 11.34 30.57 0.71
CA ASP A 92 10.34 31.57 0.34
C ASP A 92 9.53 32.03 1.56
N ILE A 93 9.80 31.46 2.74
CA ILE A 93 9.17 31.86 4.01
C ILE A 93 9.90 33.09 4.56
N ASN A 94 9.14 34.14 4.86
CA ASN A 94 9.66 35.30 5.57
C ASN A 94 10.08 34.92 6.99
N SER A 95 11.36 35.03 7.32
CA SER A 95 11.89 34.67 8.65
C SER A 95 11.41 35.57 9.79
N VAL A 96 10.91 36.76 9.48
CA VAL A 96 10.38 37.71 10.47
C VAL A 96 8.92 37.42 10.82
N LYS A 97 8.16 36.87 9.87
CA LYS A 97 6.74 36.51 10.02
C LYS A 97 6.42 35.22 9.25
N PRO A 98 6.89 34.06 9.74
CA PRO A 98 6.70 32.79 9.07
C PRO A 98 5.24 32.32 9.03
N GLU A 99 4.39 32.81 9.96
CA GLU A 99 2.97 32.48 10.05
C GLU A 99 2.15 32.91 8.82
N ASP A 100 2.57 33.98 8.14
CA ASP A 100 1.91 34.52 6.95
C ASP A 100 2.06 33.60 5.72
N ALA A 101 2.97 32.62 5.79
CA ALA A 101 3.29 31.72 4.69
C ALA A 101 2.28 30.55 4.53
N SER A 102 1.39 30.34 5.50
CA SER A 102 0.41 29.25 5.42
C SER A 102 -0.70 29.58 4.42
N LYS A 103 -0.95 28.67 3.46
CA LYS A 103 -2.19 28.72 2.69
C LYS A 103 -3.31 28.31 3.66
N SER A 104 -4.24 29.21 3.96
CA SER A 104 -5.43 28.84 4.72
C SER A 104 -6.21 27.81 3.91
N VAL A 105 -6.24 26.58 4.40
CA VAL A 105 -7.12 25.54 3.84
C VAL A 105 -8.52 25.84 4.38
N PRO A 106 -9.54 26.08 3.52
CA PRO A 106 -10.90 26.13 4.00
C PRO A 106 -11.26 24.77 4.59
N ILE A 107 -11.71 24.77 5.85
CA ILE A 107 -12.24 23.60 6.57
C ILE A 107 -13.65 23.30 6.06
#